data_AF-A0A8S0Q2P9-F1
#
_entry.id   AF-A0A8S0Q2P9-F1
#
_cell.length_a   1.000
_cell.length_b   1.000
_cell.length_c   1.000
_cell.angle_alpha   90.00
_cell.angle_beta   90.00
_cell.angle_gamma   90.00
#
_symmetry.space_group_name_H-M   'P 1'
#
loop_
_entity.id
_entity.type
_entity.pdbx_description
1 polymer ?
#
loop_
_entity_poly.entity_id
_entity_poly.type
_entity_poly.pdbx_seq_one_letter_code
_entity_poly.pdbx_strand_id
1 'polypeptide(L)'
;MFFHIVLERNMQLHPRHFGRDLRDKLVTKLMKDVEGTCSGRHGFIVAITGIENVGKGLIRDGTGFVTFPVKYQCVVFRPFKGEILEAVVTMVNKMGFFAEAGPVQIFVSNH
;
A
#
# COMPACT_ATOMS: atom_id res chain seq x y z
N MET A 1 -14.39 -3.91 1.28
CA MET A 1 -13.92 -5.30 1.44
C MET A 1 -12.40 -5.37 1.61
N PHE A 2 -11.88 -6.36 2.35
CA PHE A 2 -10.45 -6.67 2.42
C PHE A 2 -10.08 -7.79 1.43
N PHE A 3 -8.92 -7.67 0.79
CA PHE A 3 -8.42 -8.66 -0.15
C PHE A 3 -6.94 -8.97 0.13
N HIS A 4 -6.57 -10.24 -0.01
CA HIS A 4 -5.18 -10.65 -0.06
C HIS A 4 -4.78 -10.82 -1.52
N ILE A 5 -3.83 -10.00 -1.98
CA ILE A 5 -3.41 -9.95 -3.39
C ILE A 5 -1.90 -9.87 -3.52
N VAL A 6 -1.41 -10.20 -4.71
CA VAL A 6 -0.01 -10.00 -5.10
C VAL A 6 0.11 -8.73 -5.93
N LEU A 7 1.05 -7.87 -5.56
CA LEU A 7 1.41 -6.66 -6.30
C LEU A 7 2.89 -6.66 -6.66
N GLU A 8 3.24 -5.88 -7.68
CA GLU A 8 4.62 -5.69 -8.11
C GLU A 8 5.00 -4.21 -8.04
N ARG A 9 6.20 -3.92 -7.52
CA ARG A 9 6.75 -2.57 -7.45
C ARG A 9 8.23 -2.57 -7.77
N ASN A 10 8.64 -1.60 -8.59
CA ASN A 10 10.04 -1.32 -8.85
C ASN A 10 10.64 -0.49 -7.71
N MET A 11 11.54 -1.09 -6.95
CA MET A 11 12.23 -0.47 -5.83
C MET A 11 13.60 0.05 -6.26
N GLN A 12 13.88 1.32 -6.00
CA GLN A 12 15.20 1.91 -6.26
C GLN A 12 16.03 1.94 -4.99
N LEU A 13 17.29 1.52 -5.10
CA LEU A 13 18.23 1.53 -4.01
C LEU A 13 19.60 2.07 -4.45
N HIS A 14 20.18 2.94 -3.62
CA HIS A 14 21.51 3.48 -3.82
C HIS A 14 22.58 2.41 -3.48
N PRO A 15 23.69 2.29 -4.25
CA PRO A 15 24.74 1.28 -4.01
C PRO A 15 25.33 1.29 -2.59
N ARG A 16 25.34 2.44 -1.91
CA ARG A 16 25.76 2.55 -0.48
C ARG A 16 25.01 1.61 0.47
N HIS A 17 23.81 1.15 0.09
CA HIS A 17 23.00 0.26 0.90
C HIS A 17 23.23 -1.22 0.54
N PHE A 18 24.10 -1.53 -0.43
CA PHE A 18 24.41 -2.89 -0.85
C PHE A 18 25.27 -3.62 0.19
N GLY A 19 25.43 -4.92 -0.03
CA GLY A 19 26.14 -5.82 0.86
C GLY A 19 25.22 -6.92 1.39
N ARG A 20 25.59 -7.47 2.55
CA ARG A 20 24.92 -8.61 3.17
C ARG A 20 23.43 -8.38 3.42
N ASP A 21 23.04 -7.16 3.78
CA ASP A 21 21.67 -6.82 4.20
C ASP A 21 20.85 -6.19 3.05
N LEU A 22 21.26 -6.38 1.80
CA LEU A 22 20.59 -5.79 0.64
C LEU A 22 19.09 -6.13 0.63
N ARG A 23 18.76 -7.41 0.85
CA ARG A 23 17.38 -7.89 0.83
C ARG A 23 16.56 -7.25 1.94
N ASP A 24 17.07 -7.22 3.16
CA ASP A 24 16.35 -6.68 4.32
C ASP A 24 16.13 -5.18 4.17
N LYS A 25 17.11 -4.44 3.66
CA LYS A 25 16.96 -3.00 3.36
C LYS A 25 15.93 -2.76 2.25
N LEU A 26 15.89 -3.60 1.22
CA LEU A 26 14.87 -3.51 0.17
C LEU A 26 13.46 -3.75 0.72
N VAL A 27 13.28 -4.79 1.54
CA VAL A 27 11.99 -5.12 2.15
C VAL A 27 11.55 -4.04 3.13
N THR A 28 12.44 -3.56 3.98
CA THR A 28 12.16 -2.46 4.92
C THR A 28 11.76 -1.18 4.17
N LYS A 29 12.47 -0.87 3.08
CA LYS A 29 12.13 0.27 2.22
C LYS A 29 10.78 0.06 1.54
N LEU A 30 10.49 -1.14 1.05
CA LEU A 30 9.21 -1.47 0.42
C LEU A 30 8.06 -1.25 1.40
N MET A 31 8.12 -1.84 2.60
CA MET A 31 7.10 -1.68 3.65
C MET A 31 6.83 -0.21 3.93
N LYS A 32 7.90 0.57 4.18
CA LYS A 32 7.79 2.02 4.41
C LYS A 32 7.17 2.79 3.25
N ASP A 33 7.47 2.40 2.01
CA ASP A 33 7.04 3.13 0.81
C ASP A 33 5.60 2.77 0.38
N VAL A 34 5.03 1.64 0.82
CA VAL A 34 3.73 1.16 0.31
C VAL A 34 2.66 0.97 1.38
N GLU A 35 3.01 0.62 2.63
CA GLU A 35 2.00 0.45 3.69
C GLU A 35 1.33 1.79 4.01
N GLY A 36 0.00 1.76 4.14
CA GLY A 36 -0.83 2.95 4.32
C GLY A 36 -1.08 3.76 3.05
N THR A 37 -0.47 3.42 1.91
CA THR A 37 -0.73 4.12 0.65
C THR A 37 -2.07 3.69 0.03
N CYS A 38 -2.68 4.58 -0.76
CA CYS A 38 -3.92 4.30 -1.47
C CYS A 38 -3.73 4.46 -2.98
N SER A 39 -4.24 3.50 -3.75
CA SER A 39 -4.30 3.57 -5.21
C SER A 39 -5.73 3.35 -5.67
N GLY A 40 -6.22 4.16 -6.61
CA GLY A 40 -7.58 3.98 -7.16
C GLY A 40 -7.85 2.59 -7.75
N ARG A 41 -6.81 1.90 -8.23
CA ARG A 41 -6.94 0.54 -8.78
C ARG A 41 -7.06 -0.54 -7.70
N HIS A 42 -6.28 -0.45 -6.63
CA HIS A 42 -6.14 -1.54 -5.64
C HIS A 42 -6.71 -1.21 -4.26
N GLY A 43 -7.12 0.03 -4.01
CA GLY A 43 -7.55 0.51 -2.69
C GLY A 43 -6.36 0.88 -1.79
N PHE A 44 -6.61 0.82 -0.49
CA PHE A 44 -5.62 1.09 0.56
C PHE A 44 -4.79 -0.15 0.82
N ILE A 45 -3.47 -0.05 0.78
CA ILE A 45 -2.57 -1.12 1.21
C ILE A 45 -2.48 -1.06 2.72
N VAL A 46 -3.04 -2.06 3.40
CA VAL A 46 -3.11 -2.08 4.87
C VAL A 46 -1.83 -2.62 5.47
N ALA A 47 -1.36 -3.77 4.95
CA ALA A 47 -0.13 -4.39 5.41
C ALA A 47 0.46 -5.30 4.33
N ILE A 48 1.79 -5.34 4.26
CA ILE A 48 2.51 -6.38 3.52
C ILE A 48 2.51 -7.64 4.39
N THR A 49 2.16 -8.76 3.77
CA THR A 49 2.11 -10.08 4.42
C THR A 49 3.29 -10.97 4.04
N GLY A 50 3.92 -10.73 2.90
CA GLY A 50 5.03 -11.55 2.44
C GLY A 50 5.71 -10.99 1.19
N ILE A 51 6.92 -11.47 0.93
CA ILE A 51 7.70 -11.16 -0.27
C ILE A 51 7.80 -12.44 -1.09
N GLU A 52 7.20 -12.45 -2.28
CA GLU A 52 7.27 -13.62 -3.16
C GLU A 52 8.59 -13.68 -3.91
N ASN A 53 9.01 -12.55 -4.48
CA ASN A 53 10.22 -12.51 -5.30
C ASN A 53 10.87 -11.12 -5.30
N VAL A 54 12.20 -11.11 -5.32
CA VAL A 54 13.03 -9.93 -5.59
C VAL A 54 13.82 -10.25 -6.86
N GLY A 55 13.43 -9.63 -7.97
CA GLY A 55 14.10 -9.86 -9.25
C GLY A 55 15.48 -9.21 -9.32
N LYS A 56 16.21 -9.52 -10.40
CA LYS A 56 17.57 -9.01 -10.62
C LYS A 56 17.55 -7.48 -10.70
N GLY A 57 18.52 -6.85 -10.05
CA GLY A 57 18.70 -5.41 -10.07
C GLY A 57 19.18 -4.92 -11.44
N LEU A 58 18.54 -3.89 -11.97
CA LEU A 58 18.92 -3.19 -13.19
C LEU A 58 19.57 -1.85 -12.84
N ILE A 59 20.83 -1.66 -13.23
CA ILE A 59 21.56 -0.41 -13.00
C ILE A 59 20.95 0.68 -13.88
N ARG A 60 20.71 1.85 -13.29
CA ARG A 60 20.25 3.04 -14.00
C ARG A 60 21.44 3.86 -14.46
N ASP A 61 21.47 4.14 -15.75
CA ASP A 61 22.52 4.96 -16.36
C ASP A 61 22.58 6.36 -15.73
N GLY A 62 23.79 6.89 -15.56
CA GLY A 62 24.05 8.24 -15.06
C GLY A 62 23.88 8.46 -13.56
N THR A 63 23.09 7.65 -12.85
CA THR A 63 22.82 7.84 -11.41
C THR A 63 23.48 6.79 -10.51
N GLY A 64 23.82 5.63 -11.06
CA GLY A 64 24.35 4.49 -10.30
C GLY A 64 23.32 3.81 -9.39
N PHE A 65 22.07 4.29 -9.34
CA PHE A 65 20.99 3.60 -8.63
C PHE A 65 20.66 2.29 -9.32
N VAL A 66 20.16 1.34 -8.54
CA VAL A 66 19.70 0.05 -9.08
C VAL A 66 18.23 -0.12 -8.79
N THR A 67 17.48 -0.55 -9.81
CA THR A 67 16.05 -0.85 -9.73
C THR A 67 15.84 -2.34 -9.59
N PHE A 68 15.14 -2.75 -8.54
CA PHE A 68 14.76 -4.13 -8.27
C PHE A 68 13.25 -4.29 -8.45
N PRO A 69 12.75 -5.13 -9.37
CA PRO A 69 11.33 -5.48 -9.41
C PRO A 69 11.02 -6.41 -8.22
N VAL A 70 10.12 -6.00 -7.34
CA VAL A 70 9.74 -6.76 -6.15
C VAL A 70 8.27 -7.15 -6.24
N LYS A 71 8.00 -8.45 -6.16
CA LYS A 71 6.66 -9.02 -6.03
C LYS A 71 6.37 -9.34 -4.57
N TYR A 72 5.27 -8.82 -4.06
CA TYR A 72 4.90 -8.93 -2.65
C TYR A 72 3.40 -9.20 -2.50
N GLN A 73 3.08 -9.91 -1.44
CA GLN A 73 1.71 -10.18 -1.01
C GLN A 73 1.29 -9.15 0.02
N CYS A 74 0.10 -8.59 -0.12
CA CYS A 74 -0.44 -7.60 0.80
C CYS A 74 -1.93 -7.78 1.02
N VAL A 75 -2.39 -7.34 2.20
CA VAL A 75 -3.80 -7.10 2.46
C VAL A 75 -4.13 -5.69 2.00
N VAL A 76 -5.14 -5.56 1.13
CA VAL A 76 -5.68 -4.28 0.68
C VAL A 76 -7.12 -4.11 1.14
N PHE A 77 -7.52 -2.88 1.45
CA PHE A 77 -8.90 -2.49 1.70
C PHE A 77 -9.43 -1.70 0.50
N ARG A 78 -10.39 -2.28 -0.23
CA ARG A 78 -11.02 -1.66 -1.39
C ARG A 78 -12.54 -1.79 -1.26
N PRO A 79 -13.25 -0.73 -0.84
CA PRO A 79 -14.70 -0.73 -0.84
C PRO A 79 -15.27 -0.57 -2.25
N PHE A 80 -16.50 -1.03 -2.49
CA PHE A 80 -17.17 -0.91 -3.78
C PHE A 80 -18.54 -0.23 -3.67
N LYS A 81 -19.00 0.33 -4.79
CA LYS A 81 -20.34 0.93 -4.86
C LYS A 81 -21.41 -0.14 -4.59
N GLY A 82 -22.30 0.15 -3.64
CA GLY A 82 -23.38 -0.75 -3.23
C GLY A 82 -22.97 -1.79 -2.18
N GLU A 83 -21.72 -1.79 -1.73
CA GLU A 83 -21.28 -2.64 -0.61
C GLU A 83 -21.87 -2.11 0.72
N ILE A 84 -22.32 -3.04 1.57
CA ILE A 84 -22.73 -2.74 2.94
C ILE A 84 -21.49 -2.90 3.83
N LEU A 85 -21.16 -1.86 4.60
CA LEU A 85 -20.00 -1.83 5.49
C LEU A 85 -20.40 -1.44 6.90
N GLU A 86 -19.77 -2.07 7.88
CA GLU A 86 -19.79 -1.60 9.26
C GLU A 86 -18.86 -0.38 9.41
N ALA A 87 -19.35 0.66 10.08
CA ALA A 87 -18.61 1.89 10.28
C ALA A 87 -18.91 2.49 11.66
N VAL A 88 -17.93 3.20 12.22
CA VAL A 88 -18.06 3.92 13.49
C VAL A 88 -18.32 5.39 13.21
N VAL A 89 -19.42 5.94 13.74
CA VAL A 89 -19.74 7.36 13.59
C VAL A 89 -18.72 8.19 14.37
N THR A 90 -18.08 9.15 13.69
CA THR A 90 -17.05 10.02 14.27
C THR A 90 -17.53 11.44 14.50
N MET A 91 -18.45 11.94 13.66
CA MET A 91 -18.99 13.30 13.80
C MET A 91 -20.41 13.38 13.24
N VAL A 92 -21.31 14.05 13.97
CA VAL A 92 -22.67 14.36 13.51
C VAL A 92 -22.81 15.87 13.38
N ASN A 93 -23.36 16.34 12.25
CA ASN A 93 -23.61 17.75 12.01
C ASN A 93 -24.93 17.96 11.26
N LYS A 94 -25.27 19.22 10.97
CA LYS A 94 -26.54 19.57 10.29
C LYS A 94 -26.68 19.02 8.87
N MET A 95 -25.56 18.73 8.19
CA MET A 95 -25.54 18.23 6.81
C MET A 95 -25.65 16.70 6.75
N GLY A 96 -25.41 15.99 7.85
CA GLY A 96 -25.33 14.54 7.89
C GLY A 96 -24.35 14.05 8.96
N PHE A 97 -23.72 12.90 8.72
CA PHE A 97 -22.69 12.39 9.62
C PHE A 97 -21.46 11.87 8.87
N PHE A 98 -20.32 11.96 9.53
CA PHE A 98 -19.09 11.28 9.14
C PHE A 98 -18.96 9.99 9.94
N ALA A 99 -18.53 8.94 9.26
CA ALA A 99 -18.22 7.65 9.85
C ALA A 99 -16.91 7.10 9.27
N GLU A 100 -16.27 6.20 9.98
CA GLU A 100 -15.03 5.57 9.55
C GLU A 100 -15.21 4.06 9.46
N ALA A 101 -14.81 3.49 8.31
CA ALA A 101 -14.75 2.05 8.06
C ALA A 101 -13.30 1.69 7.73
N GLY A 102 -12.53 1.30 8.75
CA GLY A 102 -11.09 1.12 8.62
C GLY A 102 -10.40 2.42 8.17
N PRO A 103 -9.63 2.42 7.06
CA PRO A 103 -8.89 3.61 6.60
C PRO A 103 -9.76 4.61 5.79
N VAL A 104 -11.06 4.33 5.58
CA VAL A 104 -11.94 5.18 4.78
C VAL A 104 -12.86 6.02 5.66
N GLN A 105 -12.85 7.32 5.40
CA GLN A 105 -13.86 8.24 5.90
C GLN A 105 -15.06 8.27 4.93
N ILE A 106 -16.24 8.05 5.49
CA ILE A 106 -17.53 8.03 4.81
C ILE A 106 -18.29 9.27 5.27
N PHE A 107 -18.96 9.94 4.33
CA PHE A 107 -19.94 10.98 4.62
C PHE A 107 -21.32 10.51 4.16
N VAL A 108 -22.28 10.54 5.06
CA VAL A 108 -23.69 10.24 4.78
C VAL A 108 -24.49 11.53 4.90
N SER A 109 -25.03 11.98 3.76
CA SER A 109 -25.89 13.16 3.66
C SER A 109 -27.24 12.94 4.34
N ASN A 110 -27.79 13.99 4.94
CA ASN A 110 -29.17 14.02 5.44
C ASN A 110 -30.21 14.34 4.33
N HIS A 111 -29.75 14.71 3.14
CA HIS A 111 -30.54 14.92 1.92
C HIS A 111 -30.40 13.76 0.95
#